data_AF-A0A7J8NZD1-F1
#
_entry.id   AF-A0A7J8NZD1-F1
#
_cell.length_a   1.000
_cell.length_b   1.000
_cell.length_c   1.000
_cell.angle_alpha   90.00
_cell.angle_beta   90.00
_cell.angle_gamma   90.00
#
_symmetry.space_group_name_H-M   'P 1'
#
loop_
_entity.id
_entity.type
_entity.pdbx_description
1 polymer ?
#
loop_
_entity_poly.entity_id
_entity_poly.type
_entity_poly.pdbx_seq_one_letter_code
_entity_poly.pdbx_strand_id
1 'polypeptide(L)'
;IFYFVQSLVPLGSVEELLATYDSQRRELPPPVTVWEWGWTKSAETWNGRAAMLAVLMLLLLEVTTEHLYIEKVVELSLRRLTRFL
;
A
#
# COMPACT_ATOMS: atom_id res chain seq x y z
N ILE A 1 -18.34 10.30 26.51
CA ILE A 1 -17.64 10.84 25.32
C ILE A 1 -17.00 9.64 24.63
N PHE A 2 -17.77 8.93 23.80
CA PHE A 2 -17.29 7.82 22.99
C PHE A 2 -17.89 8.07 21.62
N TYR A 3 -17.14 8.76 20.76
CA TYR A 3 -17.61 9.04 19.40
C TYR A 3 -17.48 7.76 18.61
N PHE A 4 -18.62 7.11 18.43
CA PHE A 4 -18.88 6.12 17.40
C PHE A 4 -18.43 6.72 16.06
N VAL A 5 -17.39 6.16 15.45
CA VAL A 5 -17.10 6.41 14.04
C VAL A 5 -18.28 5.81 13.28
N GLN A 6 -19.26 6.67 12.94
CA GLN A 6 -20.26 6.35 11.94
C GLN A 6 -19.50 5.88 10.71
N SER A 7 -19.59 4.58 10.41
CA SER A 7 -19.27 4.03 9.09
C SER A 7 -19.81 5.01 8.05
N LEU A 8 -18.94 5.63 7.25
CA LEU A 8 -19.34 6.58 6.19
C LEU A 8 -20.21 5.95 5.10
N VAL A 9 -20.48 4.65 5.19
CA VAL A 9 -21.26 3.91 4.22
C VAL A 9 -22.38 3.18 4.98
N PRO A 10 -23.66 3.56 4.76
CA PRO A 10 -24.79 2.80 5.29
C PRO A 10 -24.74 1.38 4.70
N LEU A 11 -25.07 0.35 5.48
CA LEU A 11 -24.91 -1.05 5.06
C LEU A 11 -25.51 -1.32 3.67
N GLY A 12 -26.73 -0.86 3.38
CA GLY A 12 -27.34 -1.03 2.04
C GLY A 12 -26.61 -0.33 0.87
N SER A 13 -25.71 0.62 1.15
CA SER A 13 -24.81 1.20 0.13
C SER A 13 -23.65 0.26 -0.20
N VAL A 14 -23.24 -0.65 0.67
CA VAL A 14 -22.16 -1.61 0.37
C VAL A 14 -22.63 -2.61 -0.68
N GLU A 15 -23.82 -3.18 -0.52
CA GLU A 15 -24.40 -4.07 -1.54
C GLU A 15 -24.71 -3.32 -2.84
N GLU A 16 -25.11 -2.05 -2.78
CA GLU A 16 -25.31 -1.21 -3.97
C GLU A 16 -23.98 -0.85 -4.66
N LEU A 17 -22.93 -0.59 -3.90
CA LEU A 17 -21.56 -0.36 -4.40
C LEU A 17 -20.98 -1.63 -5.01
N LEU A 18 -21.16 -2.78 -4.34
CA LEU A 18 -20.78 -4.09 -4.85
C LEU A 18 -21.60 -4.45 -6.08
N ALA A 19 -22.92 -4.20 -6.10
CA ALA A 19 -23.76 -4.43 -7.27
C ALA A 19 -23.33 -3.53 -8.44
N THR A 20 -22.93 -2.28 -8.19
CA THR A 20 -22.39 -1.39 -9.24
C THR A 20 -21.03 -1.87 -9.75
N TYR A 21 -20.16 -2.36 -8.86
CA TYR A 21 -18.85 -2.91 -9.23
C TYR A 21 -18.96 -4.23 -9.99
N ASP A 22 -19.84 -5.12 -9.54
CA ASP A 22 -20.02 -6.48 -10.04
C ASP A 22 -20.91 -6.51 -11.31
N SER A 23 -21.89 -5.60 -11.43
CA SER A 23 -22.75 -5.48 -12.62
C SER A 23 -22.00 -5.12 -13.89
N GLN A 24 -20.87 -4.41 -13.78
CA GLN A 24 -20.09 -4.05 -14.96
C GLN A 24 -19.36 -5.24 -15.57
N ARG A 25 -19.24 -6.40 -14.85
CA ARG A 25 -18.47 -7.61 -15.24
C ARG A 25 -17.29 -7.29 -16.15
N ARG A 26 -16.59 -6.21 -15.81
CA ARG A 26 -15.59 -5.64 -16.69
C ARG A 26 -14.44 -6.60 -16.61
N GLU A 27 -14.08 -7.17 -17.76
CA GLU A 27 -12.93 -8.04 -17.87
C GLU A 27 -11.76 -7.31 -17.20
N LEU A 28 -11.17 -7.93 -16.18
CA LEU A 28 -10.03 -7.35 -15.49
C LEU A 28 -8.98 -7.04 -16.56
N PRO A 29 -8.38 -5.83 -16.55
CA PRO A 29 -7.34 -5.52 -17.51
C PRO A 29 -6.26 -6.61 -17.39
N PRO A 30 -5.71 -7.08 -18.53
CA PRO A 30 -4.74 -8.15 -18.52
C PRO A 30 -3.61 -7.79 -17.55
N PRO A 31 -3.15 -8.74 -16.72
CA PRO A 31 -2.17 -8.45 -15.70
C PRO A 31 -0.92 -7.84 -16.34
N VAL A 32 -0.39 -6.79 -15.70
CA VAL A 32 0.88 -6.19 -16.13
C VAL A 32 1.98 -7.24 -15.95
N THR A 33 2.45 -7.76 -17.08
CA THR A 33 3.48 -8.81 -17.17
C THR A 33 4.85 -8.24 -17.47
N VAL A 34 4.92 -7.13 -18.19
CA VAL A 34 6.17 -6.48 -18.59
C VAL A 34 6.34 -5.15 -17.85
N TRP A 35 7.58 -4.80 -17.54
CA TRP A 35 7.90 -3.47 -17.00
C TRP A 35 8.00 -2.47 -18.15
N GLU A 36 7.18 -1.43 -18.10
CA GLU A 36 7.28 -0.26 -18.96
C GLU A 36 7.87 0.93 -18.20
N TRP A 37 8.82 1.63 -18.83
CA TRP A 37 9.43 2.83 -18.28
C TRP A 37 8.52 4.07 -18.47
N GLY A 38 8.62 5.00 -17.53
CA GLY A 38 7.89 6.27 -17.55
C GLY A 38 6.79 6.33 -16.49
N TRP A 39 5.87 7.29 -16.65
CA TRP A 39 4.75 7.52 -15.76
C TRP A 39 3.54 6.66 -16.16
N THR A 40 3.74 5.34 -16.22
CA THR A 40 2.73 4.39 -16.66
C THR A 40 2.15 3.59 -15.49
N LYS A 41 0.96 3.03 -15.67
CA LYS A 41 0.36 2.11 -14.69
C LYS A 41 1.18 0.84 -14.49
N SER A 42 1.98 0.45 -15.47
CA SER A 42 2.94 -0.64 -15.32
C SER A 42 4.01 -0.30 -14.28
N ALA A 43 4.66 0.86 -14.41
CA ALA A 43 5.68 1.30 -13.47
C ALA A 43 5.11 1.42 -12.04
N GLU A 44 3.89 1.95 -11.89
CA GLU A 44 3.18 2.01 -10.61
C GLU A 44 2.97 0.61 -10.01
N THR A 45 2.51 -0.35 -10.81
CA THR A 45 2.24 -1.74 -10.37
C THR A 45 3.52 -2.43 -9.90
N TRP A 46 4.60 -2.30 -10.65
CA TRP A 46 5.86 -2.93 -10.29
C TRP A 46 6.54 -2.26 -9.08
N ASN A 47 6.46 -0.93 -8.95
CA ASN A 47 6.91 -0.23 -7.76
C ASN A 47 6.13 -0.69 -6.52
N GLY A 48 4.81 -0.85 -6.64
CA GLY A 48 3.97 -1.38 -5.57
C GLY A 48 4.41 -2.79 -5.14
N ARG A 49 4.64 -3.71 -6.10
CA ARG A 49 5.15 -5.05 -5.82
C ARG A 49 6.51 -5.03 -5.12
N ALA A 50 7.44 -4.23 -5.61
CA ALA A 50 8.76 -4.08 -5.00
C ALA A 50 8.66 -3.53 -3.57
N ALA A 51 7.80 -2.55 -3.33
CA ALA A 51 7.56 -2.01 -1.99
C ALA A 51 6.97 -3.05 -1.03
N MET A 52 5.97 -3.84 -1.47
CA MET A 52 5.42 -4.92 -0.64
C MET A 52 6.47 -5.98 -0.29
N LEU A 53 7.30 -6.38 -1.25
CA LEU A 53 8.39 -7.33 -1.03
C LEU A 53 9.47 -6.77 -0.09
N ALA A 54 9.82 -5.48 -0.23
CA ALA A 54 10.77 -4.82 0.65
C ALA A 54 10.25 -4.78 2.10
N VAL A 55 8.97 -4.46 2.30
CA VAL A 55 8.35 -4.51 3.64
C VAL A 55 8.40 -5.92 4.21
N LEU A 56 8.04 -6.94 3.43
CA LEU A 56 8.10 -8.34 3.88
C LEU A 56 9.53 -8.74 4.28
N MET A 57 10.53 -8.39 3.46
CA MET A 57 11.94 -8.65 3.77
C MET A 57 12.39 -7.95 5.05
N LEU A 58 12.01 -6.68 5.24
CA LEU A 58 12.35 -5.93 6.45
C LEU A 58 11.76 -6.60 7.70
N LEU A 59 10.49 -7.03 7.64
CA LEU A 59 9.85 -7.76 8.73
C LEU A 59 10.54 -9.10 9.02
N LEU A 60 10.93 -9.85 7.98
CA LEU A 60 11.63 -11.13 8.15
C LEU A 60 13.02 -10.94 8.77
N LEU A 61 13.75 -9.91 8.33
CA LEU A 61 15.05 -9.56 8.90
C LEU A 61 14.93 -9.12 10.35
N GLU A 62 13.91 -8.33 10.67
CA GLU A 62 13.62 -7.91 12.05
C GLU A 62 13.35 -9.11 12.96
N VAL A 63 12.54 -10.06 12.51
CA VAL A 63 12.23 -11.30 13.25
C VAL A 63 13.46 -12.17 13.48
N THR A 64 14.38 -12.24 12.50
CA THR A 64 15.55 -13.12 12.59
C THR A 64 16.75 -12.48 13.29
N THR A 65 16.82 -11.14 13.31
CA THR A 65 18.01 -10.41 13.79
C THR A 65 17.80 -9.77 15.18
N GLU A 66 16.59 -9.83 15.74
CA GLU A 66 16.19 -9.21 17.04
C GLU A 66 16.48 -7.69 17.14
N HIS A 67 16.92 -7.06 16.06
CA HIS A 67 17.20 -5.62 15.96
C HIS A 67 16.09 -4.93 15.17
N LEU A 68 15.53 -3.87 15.76
CA LEU A 68 14.46 -3.06 15.15
C LEU A 68 15.04 -2.17 14.02
N TYR A 69 15.05 -2.69 12.79
CA TYR A 69 15.52 -1.96 11.61
C TYR A 69 14.61 -0.78 11.25
N ILE A 70 13.31 -0.89 11.53
CA ILE A 70 12.31 0.13 11.18
C ILE A 70 12.54 1.41 11.99
N GLU A 71 12.88 1.31 13.28
CA GLU A 71 13.23 2.46 14.12
C GLU A 71 14.44 3.22 13.55
N LYS A 72 15.51 2.50 13.19
CA LYS A 72 16.71 3.10 12.59
C LYS A 72 16.43 3.77 11.24
N VAL A 73 15.59 3.17 10.40
CA VAL A 73 15.21 3.75 9.10
C VAL A 73 14.43 5.05 9.28
N VAL A 74 13.47 5.07 10.22
CA VAL A 74 12.69 6.28 10.54
C VAL A 74 13.60 7.36 11.16
N GLU A 75 14.47 6.99 12.07
CA GLU A 75 15.42 7.90 12.72
C GLU A 75 16.42 8.49 11.73
N LEU A 76 16.96 7.68 10.81
CA LEU A 76 17.84 8.15 9.73
C LEU A 76 17.12 9.10 8.77
N SER A 77 15.83 8.85 8.50
CA SER A 77 15.00 9.71 7.65
C SER A 77 14.74 11.06 8.31
N LEU A 78 14.42 11.08 9.60
CA LEU A 78 14.25 12.30 10.40
C LEU A 78 15.57 13.08 10.54
N ARG A 79 16.68 12.39 10.81
CA ARG A 79 18.03 13.00 10.86
C ARG A 79 18.53 13.53 9.52
N ARG A 80 17.99 13.03 8.41
CA ARG A 80 18.29 13.57 7.09
C ARG A 80 17.48 14.84 6.88
N LEU A 81 16.21 14.88 7.27
CA LEU A 81 15.34 16.06 7.14
C LEU A 81 15.82 17.25 7.98
N THR A 82 16.24 17.03 9.23
CA THR A 82 16.75 18.08 10.13
C THR A 82 18.12 18.63 9.74
N ARG A 83 18.83 17.98 8.81
CA ARG A 83 20.11 18.46 8.28
C ARG A 83 19.97 19.41 7.09
N PHE A 84 18.76 19.53 6.54
CA PHE A 84 18.43 20.40 5.41
C PHE A 84 17.55 21.61 5.82
N LEU A 85 17.19 21.71 7.10
CA LEU A 85 16.52 22.86 7.73
C LEU A 85 17.50 23.59 8.64
#